data_AF-A0A962H9D9-F1
#
_entry.id   AF-A0A962H9D9-F1
#
_cell.length_a   1.000
_cell.length_b   1.000
_cell.length_c   1.000
_cell.angle_alpha   90.00
_cell.angle_beta   90.00
_cell.angle_gamma   90.00
#
_symmetry.space_group_name_H-M   'P 1'
#
loop_
_entity.id
_entity.type
_entity.pdbx_description
1 polymer ?
#
loop_
_entity_poly.entity_id
_entity_poly.type
_entity_poly.pdbx_seq_one_letter_code
_entity_poly.pdbx_strand_id
1 'polypeptide(L)' 'MKQRLATQVVHAGREDLCSLGVHVSPIDLSSTYPTPDPDAAAASLEAFVGGAENAVNPVYARLHNPTV' A
#
# COMPACT_ATOMS: atom_id res chain seq x y z
N MET A 1 -2.70 26.37 -14.31
CA MET A 1 -2.94 24.92 -14.52
C MET A 1 -1.64 24.09 -14.54
N LYS A 2 -0.62 24.44 -15.35
CA LYS A 2 0.68 23.72 -15.41
C LYS A 2 1.40 23.58 -14.05
N GLN A 3 1.45 24.63 -13.23
CA GLN A 3 2.12 24.56 -11.91
C GLN A 3 1.43 23.61 -10.94
N ARG A 4 0.09 23.59 -10.91
CA ARG A 4 -0.68 22.66 -10.06
C ARG A 4 -0.39 21.20 -10.44
N LEU A 5 -0.37 20.89 -11.74
CA LEU A 5 -0.04 19.55 -12.20
C LEU A 5 1.41 19.17 -11.83
N ALA A 6 2.37 20.08 -12.00
CA ALA A 6 3.76 19.84 -11.61
C ALA A 6 3.90 19.52 -10.11
N THR A 7 3.20 20.25 -9.24
CA THR A 7 3.17 19.96 -7.80
C THR A 7 2.55 18.59 -7.51
N GLN A 8 1.43 18.24 -8.17
CA GLN A 8 0.79 16.95 -7.96
C GLN A 8 1.67 15.78 -8.39
N VAL A 9 2.37 15.90 -9.52
CA VAL A 9 3.30 14.85 -9.99
C VAL A 9 4.43 14.60 -8.98
N VAL A 10 4.88 15.63 -8.27
CA VAL A 10 5.94 15.51 -7.26
C VAL A 10 5.40 15.01 -5.91
N HIS A 11 4.20 15.43 -5.50
CA HIS A 11 3.77 15.28 -4.10
C HIS A 11 2.55 14.39 -3.85
N ALA A 12 1.78 14.01 -4.87
CA ALA A 12 0.60 13.15 -4.66
C ALA A 12 1.01 11.79 -4.10
N GLY A 13 0.24 11.28 -3.12
CA GLY A 13 0.50 9.99 -2.47
C GLY A 13 1.67 10.01 -1.47
N ARG A 14 2.04 11.19 -0.95
CA ARG A 14 3.13 11.40 0.00
C ARG A 14 2.72 12.27 1.19
N GLU A 15 1.42 12.43 1.42
CA GLU A 15 0.84 13.34 2.40
C GLU A 15 1.17 12.93 3.86
N ASP A 16 1.47 11.66 4.10
CA ASP A 16 1.71 11.05 5.40
C ASP A 16 3.18 11.02 5.84
N LEU A 17 4.13 11.13 4.90
CA LEU A 17 5.58 10.99 5.15
C LEU A 17 6.08 11.90 6.28
N CYS A 18 5.59 13.15 6.33
CA CYS A 18 5.96 14.10 7.38
C CYS A 18 5.52 13.62 8.76
N SER A 19 4.29 13.11 8.89
CA SER A 19 3.76 12.53 10.13
C SER A 19 4.50 11.26 10.55
N LEU A 20 4.99 10.50 9.58
CA LEU A 20 5.82 9.31 9.78
C LEU A 20 7.29 9.63 10.12
N GLY A 21 7.72 10.90 10.03
CA GLY A 21 9.09 11.32 10.30
C GLY A 21 10.10 10.87 9.22
N VAL A 22 9.63 10.53 8.02
CA VAL A 22 10.47 10.07 6.92
C VAL A 22 10.44 11.07 5.76
N HIS A 23 11.55 11.19 5.03
CA HIS A 23 11.61 12.09 3.87
C HIS A 23 11.02 11.46 2.60
N VAL A 24 11.09 10.14 2.49
CA VAL A 24 10.69 9.35 1.31
C VAL A 24 10.00 8.07 1.78
N SER A 25 9.09 7.54 0.97
CA SER A 25 8.49 6.23 1.22
C SER A 25 9.59 5.16 1.31
N PRO A 26 9.56 4.27 2.33
CA PRO A 26 10.52 3.18 2.42
C PRO A 26 10.32 2.17 1.28
N ILE A 27 11.35 1.37 1.00
CA ILE A 27 11.24 0.26 0.05
C ILE A 27 10.82 -0.99 0.81
N ASP A 28 9.66 -1.56 0.48
CA ASP A 28 9.25 -2.86 0.98
C ASP A 28 9.76 -3.99 0.07
N LEU A 29 10.80 -4.70 0.52
CA LEU A 29 11.39 -5.85 -0.16
C LEU A 29 10.81 -7.20 0.30
N SER A 30 9.67 -7.17 0.98
CA SER A 30 8.98 -8.38 1.43
C SER A 30 8.24 -9.02 0.26
N SER A 31 8.26 -10.36 0.19
CA SER A 31 7.42 -11.11 -0.76
C SER A 31 6.07 -11.52 -0.14
N THR A 32 6.01 -11.58 1.19
CA THR A 32 4.84 -11.98 1.99
C THR A 32 4.71 -11.10 3.24
N TYR A 33 3.50 -11.00 3.77
CA TYR A 33 3.20 -10.22 4.98
C TYR A 33 2.81 -11.15 6.14
N PRO A 34 3.15 -10.81 7.40
CA PRO A 34 2.80 -11.61 8.57
C PRO A 34 1.28 -11.81 8.71
N THR A 35 0.86 -13.04 8.99
CA THR A 35 -0.55 -13.45 9.11
C THR A 35 -0.81 -14.13 10.46
N PRO A 36 -0.82 -13.37 11.58
CA PRO A 36 -1.03 -13.95 12.92
C PRO A 36 -2.47 -14.49 13.11
N ASP A 37 -3.43 -13.98 12.33
CA ASP A 37 -4.82 -14.41 12.30
C ASP A 37 -5.14 -15.04 10.92
N PRO A 38 -5.31 -16.37 10.85
CA PRO A 38 -5.63 -17.07 9.61
C PRO A 38 -6.99 -16.67 9.00
N ASP A 39 -7.99 -16.36 9.82
CA ASP A 39 -9.33 -16.03 9.33
C ASP A 39 -9.32 -14.66 8.64
N ALA A 40 -8.59 -13.69 9.21
CA ALA A 40 -8.36 -12.39 8.57
C ALA A 40 -7.55 -12.49 7.28
N ALA A 41 -6.57 -13.41 7.22
CA ALA A 41 -5.81 -13.67 6.01
C ALA A 41 -6.68 -14.28 4.90
N ALA A 42 -7.52 -15.27 5.25
CA ALA A 42 -8.47 -15.88 4.33
C ALA A 42 -9.47 -14.85 3.79
N ALA A 43 -10.07 -14.04 4.67
CA ALA A 43 -10.99 -12.97 4.28
C ALA A 43 -10.33 -11.94 3.35
N SER A 44 -9.04 -11.63 3.56
CA SER A 44 -8.30 -10.73 2.68
C SER A 44 -8.09 -11.32 1.28
N LEU A 45 -7.74 -12.61 1.20
CA LEU A 45 -7.61 -13.30 -0.08
C LEU A 45 -8.94 -13.36 -0.83
N GLU A 46 -10.04 -13.67 -0.15
CA GLU A 46 -11.39 -13.65 -0.73
C GLU A 46 -11.76 -12.26 -1.29
N ALA A 47 -11.42 -11.19 -0.57
CA ALA A 47 -11.63 -9.82 -1.05
C ALA A 47 -10.84 -9.54 -2.35
N PHE A 48 -9.57 -9.95 -2.43
CA PHE A 48 -8.78 -9.80 -3.65
C PHE A 48 -9.29 -10.66 -4.80
N VAL A 49 -9.75 -11.89 -4.54
CA VAL A 49 -10.43 -12.73 -5.54
C VAL A 49 -11.69 -12.03 -6.06
N GLY A 50 -12.41 -11.31 -5.19
CA GLY A 50 -13.55 -10.48 -5.55
C GLY A 50 -13.22 -9.17 -6.29
N GLY A 51 -11.93 -8.87 -6.50
CA GLY A 51 -11.47 -7.67 -7.21
C GLY A 51 -11.33 -6.42 -6.35
N ALA A 52 -11.27 -6.56 -5.02
CA ALA A 52 -10.96 -5.43 -4.15
C ALA A 52 -9.55 -4.90 -4.42
N GLU A 53 -9.40 -3.57 -4.42
CA GLU A 53 -8.09 -2.91 -4.57
C GLU A 53 -7.21 -3.10 -3.32
N ASN A 54 -7.84 -3.14 -2.14
CA ASN A 54 -7.17 -3.25 -0.85
C ASN A 54 -7.92 -4.22 0.07
N ALA A 55 -7.19 -4.83 0.99
CA ALA A 55 -7.74 -5.66 2.07
C ALA A 55 -6.95 -5.42 3.37
N VAL A 56 -7.41 -6.01 4.46
CA VAL A 56 -6.76 -5.87 5.78
C VAL A 56 -5.30 -6.33 5.74
N ASN A 57 -5.03 -7.44 5.05
CA ASN A 57 -3.68 -7.94 4.86
C ASN A 57 -3.45 -8.32 3.38
N PRO A 58 -2.46 -7.75 2.69
CA PRO A 58 -2.13 -8.14 1.32
C PRO A 58 -1.74 -9.62 1.17
N VAL A 59 -1.24 -10.27 2.23
CA VAL A 59 -0.69 -11.63 2.29
C VAL A 59 0.56 -11.81 1.40
N TYR A 60 0.45 -11.49 0.12
CA TYR A 60 1.51 -11.47 -0.88
C TYR A 60 1.65 -10.07 -1.48
N ALA A 61 2.89 -9.58 -1.58
CA ALA A 61 3.19 -8.29 -2.23
C ALA A 61 2.76 -8.23 -3.70
N ARG A 62 2.56 -9.39 -4.34
CA ARG A 62 2.03 -9.48 -5.71
C ARG A 62 0.56 -9.06 -5.83
N LEU A 63 -0.22 -9.22 -4.76
CA LEU A 63 -1.61 -8.76 -4.72
C LEU A 63 -1.66 -7.26 -4.46
N HIS A 64 -0.93 -6.82 -3.43
CA HIS A 64 -0.79 -5.40 -3.11
C HIS A 64 0.49 -5.18 -2.30
N ASN A 65 1.27 -4.17 -2.66
CA ASN A 65 2.42 -3.67 -1.90
C ASN A 65 2.18 -2.18 -1.65
N PRO A 66 2.21 -1.72 -0.39
CA PRO A 66 1.81 -0.36 -0.03
C PRO A 66 2.78 0.73 -0.52
N THR A 67 3.91 0.35 -1.12
CA THR A 67 4.97 1.26 -1.57
C THR A 67 5.01 1.47 -3.10
N VAL A 68 4.15 0.79 -3.88
CA VAL A 68 4.08 0.85 -5.35
C VAL A 68 2.75 1.36 -5.89
#